data_AF-A0A075GXD0-F1
#
_entry.id   AF-A0A075GXD0-F1
#
_cell.length_a   1.000
_cell.length_b   1.000
_cell.length_c   1.000
_cell.angle_alpha   90.00
_cell.angle_beta   90.00
_cell.angle_gamma   90.00
#
_symmetry.space_group_name_H-M   'P 1'
#
loop_
_entity.id
_entity.type
_entity.pdbx_description
1 polymer ?
#
loop_
_entity_poly.entity_id
_entity_poly.type
_entity_poly.pdbx_seq_one_letter_code
_entity_poly.pdbx_strand_id
1 'polypeptide(L)'
;MNEEWNLPIVVFLDGDPWSFRIFASIAYGAIKTAHISEYLATPSATYLGITSDDILAYDLPADDLSNKDIEALKAELSDPRFADGWWQDQINMMLDVGKKAEQQSLAKYGLDYVTDTYLPEKLTELGLGR
;
A
#
# COMPACT_ATOMS: atom_id res chain seq x y z
N MET A 1 -4.89 -19.92 -8.02
CA MET A 1 -4.41 -19.93 -6.62
C MET A 1 -5.28 -19.10 -5.68
N ASN A 2 -5.39 -17.76 -5.80
CA ASN A 2 -6.34 -16.99 -4.96
C ASN A 2 -7.80 -17.42 -5.17
N GLU A 3 -8.27 -17.44 -6.41
CA GLU A 3 -9.66 -17.84 -6.75
C GLU A 3 -9.93 -19.32 -6.47
N GLU A 4 -8.97 -20.19 -6.81
CA GLU A 4 -9.12 -21.65 -6.66
C GLU A 4 -9.19 -22.09 -5.19
N TRP A 5 -8.47 -21.42 -4.30
CA TRP A 5 -8.35 -21.81 -2.88
C TRP A 5 -9.08 -20.86 -1.93
N ASN A 6 -9.73 -19.82 -2.46
CA ASN A 6 -10.47 -18.82 -1.72
C ASN A 6 -9.66 -18.21 -0.55
N LEU A 7 -8.38 -17.90 -0.81
CA LEU A 7 -7.46 -17.35 0.18
C LEU A 7 -7.34 -15.84 0.03
N PRO A 8 -7.41 -15.05 1.11
CA PRO A 8 -7.21 -13.61 1.04
C PRO A 8 -5.79 -13.29 0.58
N ILE A 9 -5.66 -12.28 -0.31
CA ILE A 9 -4.37 -11.76 -0.75
C ILE A 9 -4.17 -10.40 -0.12
N VAL A 10 -3.12 -10.28 0.66
CA VAL A 10 -2.74 -9.07 1.38
C VAL A 10 -1.37 -8.66 0.88
N VAL A 11 -1.22 -7.39 0.53
CA VAL A 11 0.01 -6.84 -0.06
C VAL A 11 0.61 -5.84 0.91
N PHE A 12 1.83 -6.11 1.38
CA PHE A 12 2.60 -5.28 2.30
C PHE A 12 3.82 -4.73 1.56
N LEU A 13 3.94 -3.41 1.49
CA LEU A 13 4.91 -2.65 0.71
C LEU A 13 5.41 -1.43 1.51
N ASP A 14 6.29 -0.64 0.90
CA ASP A 14 6.73 0.63 1.45
C ASP A 14 5.60 1.67 1.40
N GLY A 15 5.70 2.68 2.26
CA GLY A 15 4.83 3.85 2.29
C GLY A 15 5.35 4.92 1.34
N ASP A 16 5.26 4.66 0.04
CA ASP A 16 5.68 5.58 -1.01
C ASP A 16 4.80 5.48 -2.29
N PRO A 17 4.89 6.46 -3.21
CA PRO A 17 4.04 6.48 -4.41
C PRO A 17 4.32 5.31 -5.37
N TRP A 18 5.55 4.77 -5.36
CA TRP A 18 5.91 3.66 -6.23
C TRP A 18 5.25 2.36 -5.79
N SER A 19 5.13 2.17 -4.48
CA SER A 19 4.42 1.05 -3.86
C SER A 19 2.93 1.07 -4.16
N PHE A 20 2.31 2.26 -4.20
CA PHE A 20 0.92 2.39 -4.66
C PHE A 20 0.76 1.86 -6.10
N ARG A 21 1.72 2.15 -6.98
CA ARG A 21 1.71 1.65 -8.37
C ARG A 21 1.99 0.15 -8.49
N ILE A 22 2.85 -0.39 -7.64
CA ILE A 22 3.07 -1.85 -7.54
C ILE A 22 1.75 -2.52 -7.18
N PHE A 23 1.09 -2.03 -6.13
CA PHE A 23 -0.22 -2.54 -5.74
C PHE A 23 -1.26 -2.42 -6.85
N ALA A 24 -1.36 -1.25 -7.50
CA ALA A 24 -2.30 -1.05 -8.60
C ALA A 24 -2.04 -2.01 -9.78
N SER A 25 -0.79 -2.40 -10.00
CA SER A 25 -0.44 -3.39 -11.02
C SER A 25 -0.85 -4.82 -10.62
N ILE A 26 -0.81 -5.15 -9.32
CA ILE A 26 -1.31 -6.42 -8.77
C ILE A 26 -2.84 -6.46 -8.80
N ALA A 27 -3.51 -5.41 -8.32
CA ALA A 27 -4.96 -5.38 -8.15
C ALA A 27 -5.71 -5.24 -9.48
N TYR A 28 -5.22 -4.37 -10.37
CA TYR A 28 -5.93 -4.01 -11.61
C TYR A 28 -5.23 -4.51 -12.88
N GLY A 29 -4.05 -5.12 -12.76
CA GLY A 29 -3.23 -5.52 -13.89
C GLY A 29 -2.49 -4.34 -14.54
N ALA A 30 -1.60 -4.66 -15.48
CA ALA A 30 -0.89 -3.65 -16.25
C ALA A 30 -1.74 -3.18 -17.44
N ILE A 31 -1.96 -1.86 -17.55
CA ILE A 31 -2.72 -1.20 -18.64
C ILE A 31 -2.25 -1.66 -20.04
N LYS A 32 -0.95 -1.97 -20.20
CA LYS A 32 -0.35 -2.39 -21.47
C LYS A 32 -0.67 -3.83 -21.89
N THR A 33 -1.24 -4.64 -21.01
CA THR A 33 -1.57 -6.06 -21.24
C THR A 33 -3.01 -6.35 -20.86
N ALA A 34 -3.96 -5.50 -21.27
CA ALA A 34 -5.37 -5.64 -20.93
C ALA A 34 -5.96 -7.03 -21.26
N HIS A 35 -5.50 -7.66 -22.35
CA HIS A 35 -5.93 -9.01 -22.75
C HIS A 35 -5.43 -10.16 -21.86
N ILE A 36 -4.36 -9.95 -21.08
CA ILE A 36 -3.79 -10.95 -20.16
C ILE A 36 -4.08 -10.55 -18.69
N SER A 37 -4.41 -9.29 -18.45
CA SER A 37 -4.66 -8.76 -17.11
C SER A 37 -5.85 -9.42 -16.42
N GLU A 38 -6.86 -9.91 -17.14
CA GLU A 38 -7.95 -10.70 -16.53
C GLU A 38 -7.45 -11.95 -15.79
N TYR A 39 -6.31 -12.52 -16.19
CA TYR A 39 -5.73 -13.71 -15.56
C TYR A 39 -4.61 -13.40 -14.56
N LEU A 40 -4.04 -12.20 -14.60
CA LEU A 40 -2.89 -11.80 -13.79
C LEU A 40 -3.22 -10.80 -12.69
N ALA A 41 -4.32 -10.07 -12.82
CA ALA A 41 -4.81 -9.18 -11.79
C ALA A 41 -5.43 -9.98 -10.65
N THR A 42 -5.33 -9.46 -9.43
CA THR A 42 -6.04 -9.97 -8.26
C THR A 42 -6.86 -8.83 -7.66
N PRO A 43 -8.07 -8.55 -8.20
CA PRO A 43 -8.90 -7.42 -7.75
C PRO A 43 -9.31 -7.50 -6.28
N SER A 44 -9.31 -8.71 -5.70
CA SER A 44 -9.57 -8.94 -4.27
C SER A 44 -8.36 -8.68 -3.37
N ALA A 45 -7.20 -8.31 -3.93
CA ALA A 45 -6.03 -8.00 -3.14
C ALA A 45 -6.29 -6.77 -2.27
N THR A 46 -5.85 -6.82 -1.02
CA THR A 46 -5.97 -5.71 -0.07
C THR A 46 -4.59 -5.13 0.21
N TYR A 47 -4.46 -3.81 0.15
CA TYR A 47 -3.23 -3.12 0.55
C TYR A 47 -3.19 -3.04 2.07
N LEU A 48 -2.17 -3.65 2.68
CA LEU A 48 -2.00 -3.66 4.14
C LEU A 48 -1.33 -2.40 4.66
N GLY A 49 -0.42 -1.85 3.86
CA GLY A 49 0.48 -0.79 4.26
C GLY A 49 1.88 -1.03 3.74
N ILE A 50 2.87 -0.24 4.16
CA ILE A 50 2.74 0.89 5.08
C ILE A 50 1.84 1.97 4.48
N THR A 51 0.76 2.32 5.17
CA THR A 51 -0.16 3.39 4.73
C THR A 51 0.35 4.76 5.17
N SER A 52 -0.26 5.82 4.62
CA SER A 52 0.16 7.20 4.94
C SER A 52 -0.13 7.55 6.40
N ASP A 53 -1.21 7.01 6.96
CA ASP A 53 -1.55 7.12 8.38
C ASP A 53 -0.64 6.28 9.27
N ASP A 54 -0.20 5.09 8.82
CA ASP A 54 0.74 4.25 9.60
C ASP A 54 2.05 4.99 9.89
N ILE A 55 2.54 5.82 8.96
CA ILE A 55 3.76 6.63 9.15
C ILE A 55 3.65 7.51 10.40
N LEU A 56 2.48 8.12 10.61
CA LEU A 56 2.22 8.97 11.77
C LEU A 56 1.86 8.14 13.02
N ALA A 57 0.99 7.15 12.87
CA ALA A 57 0.47 6.35 13.98
C ALA A 57 1.58 5.56 14.69
N TYR A 58 2.53 5.02 13.92
CA TYR A 58 3.64 4.23 14.43
C TYR A 58 4.94 5.03 14.59
N ASP A 59 4.91 6.36 14.43
CA ASP A 59 6.10 7.25 14.51
C ASP A 59 7.30 6.66 13.75
N LEU A 60 7.08 6.32 12.48
CA LEU A 60 8.06 5.59 11.68
C LEU A 60 9.21 6.52 11.26
N PRO A 61 10.46 6.02 11.23
CA PRO A 61 11.54 6.69 10.51
C PRO A 61 11.12 6.94 9.07
N ALA A 62 11.04 8.23 8.70
CA ALA A 62 10.51 8.65 7.42
C ALA A 62 11.35 9.77 6.80
N ASP A 63 11.47 9.73 5.48
CA ASP A 63 12.15 10.74 4.68
C ASP A 63 11.14 11.72 4.09
N ASP A 64 11.61 12.92 3.76
CA ASP A 64 10.80 13.89 3.01
C ASP A 64 10.51 13.38 1.59
N LEU A 65 9.30 13.67 1.10
CA LEU A 65 8.98 13.44 -0.30
C LEU A 65 9.88 14.28 -1.20
N SER A 66 10.43 13.66 -2.24
CA SER A 66 11.11 14.39 -3.30
C SER A 66 10.11 15.06 -4.25
N ASN A 67 10.57 16.02 -5.05
CA ASN A 67 9.73 16.61 -6.11
C ASN A 67 9.14 15.56 -7.05
N LYS A 68 9.89 14.49 -7.35
CA LYS A 68 9.42 13.39 -8.20
C LYS A 68 8.30 12.58 -7.52
N ASP A 69 8.40 12.40 -6.21
CA ASP A 69 7.38 11.69 -5.43
C ASP A 69 6.07 12.51 -5.42
N ILE A 70 6.16 13.83 -5.22
CA ILE A 70 5.01 14.75 -5.28
C ILE A 70 4.38 14.76 -6.68
N GLU A 71 5.19 14.80 -7.73
CA GLU A 71 4.70 14.71 -9.12
C GLU A 71 3.99 13.37 -9.39
N ALA A 72 4.53 12.26 -8.87
CA ALA A 72 3.91 10.95 -8.98
C ALA A 72 2.55 10.89 -8.29
N LEU A 73 2.47 11.33 -7.02
CA LEU A 73 1.21 11.37 -6.26
C LEU A 73 0.14 12.22 -6.95
N LYS A 74 0.52 13.40 -7.47
CA LYS A 74 -0.41 14.25 -8.22
C LYS A 74 -0.89 13.59 -9.51
N ALA A 75 -0.05 12.83 -10.19
CA ALA A 75 -0.45 12.06 -11.36
C ALA A 75 -1.42 10.93 -10.96
N GLU A 76 -1.19 10.28 -9.81
CA GLU A 76 -2.03 9.20 -9.28
C GLU A 76 -3.43 9.66 -8.91
N LEU A 77 -3.61 10.89 -8.43
CA LEU A 77 -4.95 11.47 -8.20
C LEU A 77 -5.83 11.47 -9.46
N SER A 78 -5.21 11.51 -10.65
CA SER A 78 -5.91 11.48 -11.95
C SER A 78 -6.01 10.09 -12.59
N ASP A 79 -5.39 9.06 -12.01
CA ASP A 79 -5.41 7.69 -12.52
C ASP A 79 -6.70 6.97 -12.08
N PRO A 80 -7.49 6.40 -13.01
CA PRO A 80 -8.74 5.71 -12.67
C PRO A 80 -8.60 4.57 -11.67
N ARG A 81 -7.41 3.97 -11.53
CA ARG A 81 -7.14 2.88 -10.57
C ARG A 81 -7.11 3.37 -9.12
N PHE A 82 -6.90 4.67 -8.91
CA PHE A 82 -6.92 5.32 -7.61
C PHE A 82 -8.15 6.21 -7.43
N ALA A 83 -9.17 6.09 -8.27
CA ALA A 83 -10.39 6.90 -8.18
C ALA A 83 -11.28 6.57 -6.97
N ASP A 84 -11.00 5.47 -6.28
CA ASP A 84 -11.69 5.11 -5.04
C ASP A 84 -11.39 6.12 -3.92
N GLY A 85 -12.39 6.39 -3.07
CA GLY A 85 -12.29 7.40 -2.01
C GLY A 85 -11.15 7.11 -1.04
N TRP A 86 -10.94 5.85 -0.68
CA TRP A 86 -9.86 5.49 0.25
C TRP A 86 -8.48 5.78 -0.35
N TRP A 87 -8.26 5.50 -1.64
CA TRP A 87 -7.01 5.80 -2.32
C TRP A 87 -6.76 7.31 -2.45
N GLN A 88 -7.81 8.08 -2.75
CA GLN A 88 -7.71 9.54 -2.78
C GLN A 88 -7.33 10.10 -1.41
N ASP A 89 -7.92 9.58 -0.33
CA ASP A 89 -7.60 10.00 1.04
C ASP A 89 -6.15 9.66 1.40
N GLN A 90 -5.67 8.46 1.06
CA GLN A 90 -4.29 8.04 1.29
C GLN A 90 -3.28 8.91 0.53
N ILE A 91 -3.51 9.16 -0.77
CA ILE A 91 -2.60 9.97 -1.60
C ILE A 91 -2.56 11.42 -1.10
N ASN A 92 -3.72 12.00 -0.79
CA ASN A 92 -3.78 13.36 -0.24
C ASN A 92 -3.12 13.45 1.14
N MET A 93 -3.31 12.44 2.00
CA MET A 93 -2.64 12.37 3.29
C MET A 93 -1.12 12.31 3.13
N MET A 94 -0.59 11.51 2.21
CA MET A 94 0.84 11.47 1.95
C MET A 94 1.38 12.84 1.47
N LEU A 95 0.62 13.53 0.60
CA LEU A 95 0.95 14.89 0.15
C LEU A 95 0.95 15.91 1.28
N ASP A 96 -0.01 15.83 2.20
CA ASP A 96 -0.16 16.73 3.34
C ASP A 96 0.92 16.49 4.40
N VAL A 97 1.21 15.21 4.70
CA VAL A 97 2.27 14.80 5.63
C VAL A 97 3.64 15.11 5.06
N GLY A 98 3.81 14.96 3.75
CA GLY A 98 5.06 15.23 3.05
C GLY A 98 6.16 14.21 3.35
N LYS A 99 5.81 13.01 3.83
CA LYS A 99 6.76 11.96 4.23
C LYS A 99 6.51 10.65 3.49
N LYS A 100 7.59 9.88 3.35
CA LYS A 100 7.57 8.47 2.93
C LYS A 100 8.36 7.61 3.90
N ALA A 101 7.97 6.35 4.03
CA ALA A 101 8.63 5.42 4.94
C ALA A 101 8.87 4.07 4.26
N GLU A 102 10.02 3.48 4.54
CA GLU A 102 10.36 2.15 4.06
C GLU A 102 9.74 1.07 4.97
N GLN A 103 9.45 -0.11 4.45
CA GLN A 103 8.89 -1.23 5.21
C GLN A 103 9.80 -1.63 6.37
N GLN A 104 11.12 -1.61 6.16
CA GLN A 104 12.12 -1.89 7.19
C GLN A 104 12.16 -0.85 8.32
N SER A 105 11.52 0.31 8.17
CA SER A 105 11.48 1.35 9.22
C SER A 105 10.82 0.86 10.51
N LEU A 106 9.91 -0.12 10.41
CA LEU A 106 9.29 -0.81 11.54
C LEU A 106 10.30 -1.52 12.45
N ALA A 107 11.48 -1.88 11.92
CA ALA A 107 12.54 -2.49 12.71
C ALA A 107 13.15 -1.54 13.77
N LYS A 108 12.82 -0.23 13.75
CA LYS A 108 13.13 0.73 14.83
C LYS A 108 12.76 0.19 16.21
N TYR A 109 11.66 -0.57 16.28
CA TYR A 109 11.10 -1.12 17.52
C TYR A 109 11.60 -2.54 17.85
N GLY A 110 12.52 -3.08 17.04
CA GLY A 110 13.02 -4.45 17.12
C GLY A 110 12.70 -5.26 15.87
N LEU A 111 13.53 -6.25 15.55
CA LEU A 111 13.34 -7.11 14.37
C LEU A 111 12.00 -7.88 14.42
N ASP A 112 11.57 -8.24 15.63
CA ASP A 112 10.34 -9.00 15.86
C ASP A 112 9.08 -8.11 15.91
N TYR A 113 9.23 -6.77 15.91
CA TYR A 113 8.08 -5.86 16.01
C TYR A 113 7.09 -6.02 14.85
N VAL A 114 7.60 -6.29 13.65
CA VAL A 114 6.79 -6.52 12.46
C VAL A 114 5.90 -7.76 12.65
N THR A 115 6.46 -8.84 13.18
CA THR A 115 5.76 -10.12 13.33
C THR A 115 4.87 -10.16 14.56
N ASP A 116 5.24 -9.48 15.63
CA ASP A 116 4.61 -9.61 16.94
C ASP A 116 3.57 -8.52 17.19
N THR A 117 3.68 -7.37 16.52
CA THR A 117 2.80 -6.21 16.73
C THR A 117 2.14 -5.76 15.44
N TYR A 118 2.91 -5.27 14.48
CA TYR A 118 2.36 -4.56 13.32
C TYR A 118 1.47 -5.45 12.44
N LEU A 119 1.98 -6.60 11.98
CA LEU A 119 1.19 -7.50 11.13
C LEU A 119 -0.05 -8.06 11.87
N PRO A 120 0.04 -8.55 13.12
CA PRO A 120 -1.14 -8.96 13.88
C PRO A 120 -2.21 -7.87 14.02
N GLU A 121 -1.83 -6.62 14.34
CA GLU A 121 -2.75 -5.50 14.48
C GLU A 121 -3.46 -5.20 13.15
N LYS A 122 -2.70 -4.95 12.08
CA LYS A 122 -3.27 -4.61 10.76
C LYS A 122 -4.12 -5.75 10.18
N LEU A 123 -3.72 -7.00 10.35
CA LEU A 123 -4.54 -8.14 9.91
C LEU A 123 -5.85 -8.23 10.71
N THR A 124 -5.85 -7.90 11.99
CA THR A 124 -7.08 -7.86 12.82
C THR A 124 -8.02 -6.76 12.35
N GLU A 125 -7.50 -5.57 12.02
CA GLU A 125 -8.29 -4.47 11.44
C GLU A 125 -8.97 -4.87 10.13
N LEU A 126 -8.29 -5.69 9.31
CA LEU A 126 -8.85 -6.26 8.08
C LEU A 126 -9.81 -7.43 8.31
N GLY A 127 -10.04 -7.84 9.57
CA GLY A 127 -10.86 -9.01 9.91
C GLY A 127 -10.21 -10.36 9.59
N LEU A 128 -8.88 -10.38 9.37
CA LEU A 128 -8.07 -11.56 9.06
C LEU A 128 -7.21 -12.02 10.25
N GLY A 129 -7.19 -11.26 11.34
CA GLY A 129 -6.55 -11.63 12.60
C GLY A 129 -7.25 -12.82 13.28
N ARG A 130 -6.47 -13.61 14.03
CA ARG A 130 -6.97 -14.77 14.77
C ARG A 130 -7.35 -14.42 16.21
#